data_AF-A0A7Y4YAL4-F1
#
_entry.id   AF-A0A7Y4YAL4-F1
#
_cell.length_a   1.000
_cell.length_b   1.000
_cell.length_c   1.000
_cell.angle_alpha   90.00
_cell.angle_beta   90.00
_cell.angle_gamma   90.00
#
_symmetry.space_group_name_H-M   'P 1'
#
loop_
_entity.id
_entity.type
_entity.pdbx_description
1 polymer ?
#
loop_
_entity_poly.entity_id
_entity_poly.type
_entity_poly.pdbx_seq_one_letter_code
_entity_poly.pdbx_strand_id
1 'polypeptide(L)'
;MKKIFLLLFMLISIKVTYAQVPNQFNYQAVARNSLGQNIPNATIRTRFTILDGSTTGTNVYTEVRLLTTNQLGLFTAAIGGSGATNVTGNFATINWSTGKKFIKVEVDPLGGTNFIALGNTEMLSVPYALYAVNGKIGPAGPSNVLNVGTVVTGATGTPASATITGTSPTQTINLVLPTGANGKISLVKTTTEAAGVNCTVGGTKIEAGVDNNGNNTLDVAEVTNISYVCNGDVNNTWKITGNAGTTAANFIGTTDSIALTIKTNNTDAIKVLGNGNVGIGDANPNSKLSINLNDAIFGGGIGLSQQNTPGDPAIGFYTNASSAYLQTHNNYPLLFATNNNSASMRIETNGNVGIKSIGLPDASLVVRKGSNPNGSAVFQGSLYPSHFQQGANEDTYIRGGRAGSRVYINDVANTTTQIGWPALLTLSSSLRVNGSVSYSTKYVSDNYTLTDNDHILYCDLENDKNRAIYVTLPAPTAAREGRVYTILVLNAPKIRDFELNQNKGAVIINGIHGDSPIFDHPQPGFGRFQHKLFYVEEIAIGYTDYRWWRTSVSYICVSGQWLKLFDNEMLDSDDI
;
A
#
# COMPACT_ATOMS: atom_id res chain seq x y z
N MET A 1 -45.86 41.42 65.96
CA MET A 1 -46.30 42.83 65.85
C MET A 1 -46.21 43.64 67.16
N LYS A 2 -46.54 43.09 68.35
CA LYS A 2 -46.50 43.86 69.62
C LYS A 2 -45.12 44.38 70.07
N LYS A 3 -44.01 43.68 69.77
CA LYS A 3 -42.65 44.11 70.17
C LYS A 3 -42.06 45.23 69.29
N ILE A 4 -42.48 45.33 68.03
CA ILE A 4 -42.07 46.41 67.10
C ILE A 4 -42.76 47.74 67.43
N PHE A 5 -44.02 47.69 67.86
CA PHE A 5 -44.75 48.89 68.29
C PHE A 5 -44.16 49.49 69.57
N LEU A 6 -43.67 48.64 70.49
CA LEU A 6 -43.01 49.10 71.72
C LEU A 6 -41.64 49.75 71.44
N LEU A 7 -40.87 49.20 70.48
CA LEU A 7 -39.59 49.81 70.07
C LEU A 7 -39.80 51.15 69.36
N LEU A 8 -40.83 51.26 68.52
CA LEU A 8 -41.18 52.50 67.83
C LEU A 8 -41.71 53.57 68.80
N PHE A 9 -42.44 53.18 69.85
CA PHE A 9 -42.91 54.09 70.90
C PHE A 9 -41.77 54.55 71.85
N MET A 10 -40.72 53.73 72.00
CA MET A 10 -39.53 54.07 72.80
C MET A 10 -38.52 54.94 72.04
N LEU A 11 -38.51 54.89 70.70
CA LEU A 11 -37.70 55.76 69.84
C LEU A 11 -38.34 57.15 69.62
N ILE A 12 -39.63 57.33 69.89
CA ILE A 12 -40.36 58.61 69.73
C ILE A 12 -40.38 59.45 71.03
N SER A 13 -39.99 58.88 72.18
CA SER A 13 -40.07 59.55 73.49
C SER A 13 -38.79 60.28 73.94
N ILE A 14 -37.77 60.43 73.08
CA ILE A 14 -36.60 61.27 73.36
C ILE A 14 -36.93 62.73 73.02
N LYS A 15 -37.59 63.43 73.95
CA LYS A 15 -37.60 64.90 73.94
C LYS A 15 -36.32 65.42 74.59
N VAL A 16 -35.40 65.89 73.75
CA VAL A 16 -34.24 66.69 74.17
C VAL A 16 -34.78 68.02 74.70
N THR A 17 -34.78 68.21 76.02
CA THR A 17 -35.04 69.50 76.63
C THR A 17 -33.75 70.32 76.58
N TYR A 18 -33.71 71.32 75.71
CA TYR A 18 -32.65 72.34 75.74
C TYR A 18 -32.87 73.24 76.96
N ALA A 19 -32.02 73.13 77.97
CA ALA A 19 -31.92 74.14 79.02
C ALA A 19 -31.23 75.37 78.42
N GLN A 20 -32.02 76.26 77.80
CA GLN A 20 -31.51 77.50 77.23
C GLN A 20 -31.42 78.53 78.35
N VAL A 21 -30.26 79.17 78.48
CA VAL A 21 -30.09 80.32 79.39
C VAL A 21 -31.15 81.37 79.01
N PRO A 22 -31.91 81.93 79.95
CA PRO A 22 -32.92 82.93 79.62
C PRO A 22 -32.27 84.12 78.89
N ASN A 23 -32.66 84.35 77.63
CA ASN A 23 -32.18 85.45 76.79
C ASN A 23 -32.87 86.78 77.17
N GLN A 24 -32.82 87.14 78.45
CA GLN A 24 -33.42 88.36 79.01
C GLN A 24 -32.73 88.74 80.32
N PHE A 25 -32.80 90.02 80.71
CA PHE A 25 -32.37 90.46 82.04
C PHE A 25 -33.38 91.44 82.65
N ASN A 26 -33.39 91.53 83.99
CA ASN A 26 -34.29 92.42 84.71
C ASN A 26 -33.73 93.84 84.79
N TYR A 27 -34.61 94.82 84.64
CA TYR A 27 -34.36 96.25 84.83
C TYR A 27 -35.42 96.82 85.77
N GLN A 28 -35.01 97.69 86.70
CA GLN A 28 -35.91 98.32 87.66
C GLN A 28 -35.53 99.80 87.79
N ALA A 29 -36.52 100.68 87.75
CA ALA A 29 -36.31 102.12 87.93
C ALA A 29 -37.55 102.82 88.50
N VAL A 30 -37.37 104.04 89.00
CA VAL A 30 -38.43 104.89 89.54
C VAL A 30 -38.72 106.02 88.55
N ALA A 31 -39.95 106.09 88.06
CA ALA A 31 -40.40 107.17 87.17
C ALA A 31 -40.72 108.44 87.98
N ARG A 32 -40.18 109.58 87.54
CA ARG A 32 -40.38 110.90 88.15
C ARG A 32 -40.79 111.91 87.08
N ASN A 33 -41.58 112.92 87.47
CA ASN A 33 -41.93 114.05 86.61
C ASN A 33 -40.77 115.07 86.54
N SER A 34 -40.94 116.13 85.74
CA SER A 34 -39.94 117.21 85.57
C SER A 34 -39.65 118.00 86.85
N LEU A 35 -40.49 117.90 87.88
CA LEU A 35 -40.29 118.50 89.21
C LEU A 35 -39.61 117.53 90.19
N GLY A 36 -39.22 116.33 89.74
CA GLY A 36 -38.57 115.31 90.57
C GLY A 36 -39.50 114.48 91.46
N GLN A 37 -40.82 114.71 91.38
CA GLN A 37 -41.83 113.95 92.12
C GLN A 37 -42.10 112.60 91.43
N ASN A 38 -42.35 111.55 92.20
CA ASN A 38 -42.65 110.23 91.65
C ASN A 38 -43.95 110.27 90.82
N ILE A 39 -44.07 109.41 89.82
CA ILE A 39 -45.29 109.21 89.04
C ILE A 39 -45.97 107.94 89.57
N PRO A 40 -46.84 108.03 90.60
CA PRO A 40 -47.39 106.84 91.25
C PRO A 40 -48.55 106.24 90.45
N ASN A 41 -48.66 104.90 90.47
CA ASN A 41 -49.83 104.15 89.96
C ASN A 41 -50.26 104.51 88.53
N ALA A 42 -49.32 104.89 87.67
CA ALA A 42 -49.60 105.35 86.32
C ALA A 42 -49.13 104.33 85.28
N THR A 43 -49.83 104.30 84.14
CA THR A 43 -49.37 103.57 82.98
C THR A 43 -48.37 104.43 82.20
N ILE A 44 -47.13 103.99 82.13
CA ILE A 44 -46.05 104.64 81.39
C ILE A 44 -45.61 103.74 80.23
N ARG A 45 -45.02 104.34 79.19
CA ARG A 45 -44.41 103.56 78.11
C ARG A 45 -42.91 103.81 78.11
N THR A 46 -42.11 102.75 78.18
CA THR A 46 -40.65 102.84 78.17
C THR A 46 -40.09 102.24 76.89
N ARG A 47 -38.98 102.80 76.41
CA ARG A 47 -38.19 102.25 75.31
C ARG A 47 -36.78 101.98 75.82
N PHE A 48 -36.34 100.74 75.67
CA PHE A 48 -35.00 100.30 76.01
C PHE A 48 -34.23 100.02 74.73
N THR A 49 -33.02 100.55 74.64
CA THR A 49 -32.11 100.28 73.52
C THR A 49 -30.75 99.85 74.06
N ILE A 50 -30.21 98.77 73.50
CA ILE A 50 -28.82 98.35 73.73
C ILE A 50 -27.95 98.96 72.64
N LEU A 51 -26.94 99.70 73.05
CA LEU A 51 -25.93 100.32 72.20
C LEU A 51 -24.62 99.53 72.32
N ASP A 52 -23.91 99.37 71.22
CA ASP A 52 -22.61 98.70 71.21
C ASP A 52 -21.44 99.68 71.06
N GLY A 53 -20.36 99.45 71.82
CA GLY A 53 -19.09 100.18 71.75
C GLY A 53 -19.03 101.48 72.57
N SER A 54 -20.04 102.35 72.50
CA SER A 54 -20.06 103.65 73.18
C SER A 54 -21.46 104.14 73.57
N THR A 55 -21.57 105.25 74.31
CA THR A 55 -22.85 105.91 74.65
C THR A 55 -23.59 106.48 73.44
N THR A 56 -22.98 106.54 72.26
CA THR A 56 -23.61 106.96 70.99
C THR A 56 -23.46 105.90 69.89
N GLY A 57 -23.16 104.66 70.30
CA GLY A 57 -22.91 103.54 69.39
C GLY A 57 -24.13 103.07 68.62
N THR A 58 -23.96 101.99 67.84
CA THR A 58 -25.04 101.40 67.05
C THR A 58 -26.09 100.75 67.93
N ASN A 59 -27.38 100.96 67.61
CA ASN A 59 -28.49 100.28 68.27
C ASN A 59 -28.49 98.81 67.82
N VAL A 60 -28.05 97.89 68.68
CA VAL A 60 -28.05 96.45 68.38
C VAL A 60 -29.36 95.77 68.76
N TYR A 61 -30.12 96.39 69.66
CA TYR A 61 -31.45 95.93 70.04
C TYR A 61 -32.28 97.09 70.60
N THR A 62 -33.55 97.17 70.24
CA THR A 62 -34.50 98.13 70.80
C THR A 62 -35.82 97.43 71.09
N GLU A 63 -36.47 97.75 72.22
CA GLU A 63 -37.82 97.30 72.54
C GLU A 63 -38.64 98.38 73.24
N VAL A 64 -39.96 98.34 73.09
CA VAL A 64 -40.91 99.23 73.76
C VAL A 64 -41.84 98.42 74.66
N ARG A 65 -42.03 98.86 75.91
CA ARG A 65 -42.93 98.23 76.87
C ARG A 65 -43.93 99.22 77.46
N LEU A 66 -45.17 98.77 77.61
CA LEU A 66 -46.19 99.44 78.41
C LEU A 66 -46.15 98.86 79.82
N LEU A 67 -45.86 99.70 80.81
CA LEU A 67 -45.60 99.29 82.20
C LEU A 67 -46.44 100.14 83.15
N THR A 68 -46.78 99.59 84.32
CA THR A 68 -47.47 100.32 85.40
C THR A 68 -46.50 100.58 86.54
N THR A 69 -46.41 101.83 86.99
CA THR A 69 -45.65 102.18 88.19
C THR A 69 -46.44 101.84 89.45
N ASN A 70 -45.76 101.57 90.57
CA ASN A 70 -46.41 101.45 91.88
C ASN A 70 -46.57 102.81 92.58
N GLN A 71 -47.06 102.85 93.82
CA GLN A 71 -47.25 104.08 94.60
C GLN A 71 -45.96 104.89 94.84
N LEU A 72 -44.79 104.27 94.69
CA LEU A 72 -43.49 104.93 94.80
C LEU A 72 -42.91 105.34 93.44
N GLY A 73 -43.65 105.13 92.34
CA GLY A 73 -43.18 105.36 90.97
C GLY A 73 -42.29 104.24 90.42
N LEU A 74 -42.08 103.15 91.14
CA LEU A 74 -41.22 102.04 90.74
C LEU A 74 -41.90 101.19 89.65
N PHE A 75 -41.13 100.84 88.62
CA PHE A 75 -41.53 99.83 87.63
C PHE A 75 -40.40 98.80 87.44
N THR A 76 -40.77 97.61 87.01
CA THR A 76 -39.85 96.54 86.62
C THR A 76 -40.09 96.13 85.18
N ALA A 77 -39.03 95.78 84.47
CA ALA A 77 -39.07 95.31 83.09
C ALA A 77 -38.10 94.13 82.92
N ALA A 78 -38.52 93.10 82.18
CA ALA A 78 -37.63 92.03 81.74
C ALA A 78 -37.21 92.30 80.28
N ILE A 79 -36.05 92.93 80.09
CA ILE A 79 -35.57 93.35 78.77
C ILE A 79 -35.13 92.12 77.97
N GLY A 80 -35.59 91.99 76.72
CA GLY A 80 -35.42 90.80 75.88
C GLY A 80 -36.50 89.72 76.08
N GLY A 81 -37.38 89.88 77.08
CA GLY A 81 -38.44 88.92 77.38
C GLY A 81 -39.72 89.10 76.54
N SER A 82 -40.70 88.23 76.72
CA SER A 82 -42.03 88.36 76.09
C SER A 82 -42.79 89.62 76.57
N GLY A 83 -43.74 90.13 75.77
CA GLY A 83 -44.57 91.29 76.12
C GLY A 83 -44.02 92.67 75.70
N ALA A 84 -42.89 92.71 75.00
CA ALA A 84 -42.44 93.91 74.31
C ALA A 84 -43.16 94.11 72.96
N THR A 85 -43.24 95.36 72.54
CA THR A 85 -43.76 95.82 71.24
C THR A 85 -42.70 96.65 70.53
N ASN A 86 -42.82 96.85 69.22
CA ASN A 86 -41.85 97.62 68.42
C ASN A 86 -40.39 97.20 68.66
N VAL A 87 -40.14 95.89 68.58
CA VAL A 87 -38.82 95.30 68.79
C VAL A 87 -38.02 95.36 67.48
N THR A 88 -36.80 95.88 67.55
CA THR A 88 -35.84 95.92 66.44
C THR A 88 -34.53 95.28 66.88
N GLY A 89 -33.94 94.44 66.02
CA GLY A 89 -32.81 93.59 66.37
C GLY A 89 -33.22 92.28 67.05
N ASN A 90 -32.27 91.35 67.24
CA ASN A 90 -32.49 90.07 67.90
C ASN A 90 -31.63 89.99 69.16
N PHE A 91 -32.27 89.91 70.32
CA PHE A 91 -31.59 89.89 71.62
C PHE A 91 -30.64 88.70 71.77
N ALA A 92 -31.00 87.54 71.20
CA ALA A 92 -30.21 86.31 71.31
C ALA A 92 -28.89 86.35 70.52
N THR A 93 -28.77 87.24 69.54
CA THR A 93 -27.57 87.37 68.68
C THR A 93 -26.67 88.53 69.10
N ILE A 94 -27.01 89.27 70.16
CA ILE A 94 -26.13 90.31 70.68
C ILE A 94 -24.83 89.65 71.15
N ASN A 95 -23.70 90.11 70.63
CA ASN A 95 -22.40 89.63 71.09
C ASN A 95 -22.07 90.25 72.45
N TRP A 96 -22.32 89.50 73.53
CA TRP A 96 -22.03 89.90 74.90
C TRP A 96 -20.56 89.66 75.31
N SER A 97 -19.77 88.90 74.53
CA SER A 97 -18.41 88.47 74.93
C SER A 97 -17.32 89.47 74.56
N THR A 98 -17.61 90.40 73.64
CA THR A 98 -16.66 91.45 73.22
C THR A 98 -17.34 92.81 73.09
N GLY A 99 -16.58 93.89 73.36
CA GLY A 99 -17.07 95.27 73.27
C GLY A 99 -17.96 95.71 74.43
N LYS A 100 -17.84 96.98 74.85
CA LYS A 100 -18.68 97.59 75.90
C LYS A 100 -20.12 97.71 75.43
N LYS A 101 -21.09 97.41 76.29
CA LYS A 101 -22.52 97.58 76.00
C LYS A 101 -23.10 98.69 76.85
N PHE A 102 -24.01 99.47 76.29
CA PHE A 102 -24.71 100.56 77.01
C PHE A 102 -26.21 100.37 76.89
N ILE A 103 -26.96 100.72 77.92
CA ILE A 103 -28.43 100.77 77.90
C ILE A 103 -28.89 102.22 77.82
N LYS A 104 -29.65 102.53 76.77
CA LYS A 104 -30.40 103.78 76.59
C LYS A 104 -31.83 103.56 77.05
N VAL A 105 -32.30 104.44 77.93
CA VAL A 105 -33.67 104.38 78.48
C VAL A 105 -34.43 105.64 78.11
N GLU A 106 -35.63 105.47 77.59
CA GLU A 106 -36.52 106.56 77.21
C GLU A 106 -37.93 106.27 77.74
N VAL A 107 -38.69 107.31 78.10
CA VAL A 107 -40.03 107.16 78.71
C VAL A 107 -41.03 108.16 78.14
N ASP A 108 -42.25 107.71 77.93
CA ASP A 108 -43.45 108.57 77.82
C ASP A 108 -44.26 108.41 79.13
N PRO A 109 -44.29 109.45 79.98
CA PRO A 109 -44.93 109.38 81.29
C PRO A 109 -46.46 109.32 81.23
N LEU A 110 -47.07 109.55 80.07
CA LEU A 110 -48.52 109.43 79.85
C LEU A 110 -48.90 108.14 79.11
N GLY A 111 -47.92 107.26 78.83
CA GLY A 111 -48.15 105.99 78.15
C GLY A 111 -48.37 106.12 76.64
N GLY A 112 -48.09 107.29 76.05
CA GLY A 112 -48.18 107.58 74.62
C GLY A 112 -46.95 107.11 73.82
N THR A 113 -46.63 107.80 72.72
CA THR A 113 -45.47 107.49 71.85
C THR A 113 -44.40 108.61 71.83
N ASN A 114 -44.54 109.62 72.67
CA ASN A 114 -43.64 110.78 72.74
C ASN A 114 -42.55 110.55 73.80
N PHE A 115 -41.53 109.79 73.43
CA PHE A 115 -40.46 109.38 74.33
C PHE A 115 -39.48 110.52 74.67
N ILE A 116 -39.18 110.66 75.96
CA ILE A 116 -38.13 111.52 76.52
C ILE A 116 -36.94 110.64 76.92
N ALA A 117 -35.73 111.00 76.51
CA ALA A 117 -34.52 110.26 76.86
C ALA A 117 -34.05 110.56 78.28
N LEU A 118 -33.79 109.51 79.06
CA LEU A 118 -33.36 109.59 80.47
C LEU A 118 -31.85 109.41 80.65
N GLY A 119 -31.15 108.90 79.63
CA GLY A 119 -29.70 108.73 79.63
C GLY A 119 -29.24 107.38 79.08
N ASN A 120 -27.92 107.27 78.86
CA ASN A 120 -27.24 106.06 78.36
C ASN A 120 -26.18 105.63 79.39
N THR A 121 -26.25 104.41 79.90
CA THR A 121 -25.36 103.91 80.97
C THR A 121 -24.63 102.64 80.53
N GLU A 122 -23.34 102.51 80.85
CA GLU A 122 -22.56 101.30 80.55
C GLU A 122 -23.07 100.11 81.38
N MET A 123 -23.23 98.96 80.76
CA MET A 123 -23.52 97.69 81.41
C MET A 123 -22.21 97.03 81.85
N LEU A 124 -22.00 96.86 83.15
CA LEU A 124 -20.83 96.19 83.70
C LEU A 124 -21.13 94.71 83.99
N SER A 125 -20.19 93.82 83.65
CA SER A 125 -20.31 92.37 83.90
C SER A 125 -20.26 92.03 85.40
N VAL A 126 -21.03 91.03 85.82
CA VAL A 126 -20.97 90.47 87.19
C VAL A 126 -19.76 89.54 87.36
N PRO A 127 -19.22 89.34 88.60
CA PRO A 127 -17.99 88.57 88.83
C PRO A 127 -17.99 87.14 88.26
N TYR A 128 -19.14 86.45 88.24
CA TYR A 128 -19.26 85.08 87.71
C TYR A 128 -19.16 85.01 86.17
N ALA A 129 -19.48 86.11 85.46
CA ALA A 129 -19.34 86.21 84.01
C ALA A 129 -17.89 86.47 83.56
N LEU A 130 -17.05 87.07 84.43
CA LEU A 130 -15.63 87.33 84.14
C LEU A 130 -14.74 86.08 84.28
N TYR A 131 -15.15 85.11 85.11
CA TYR A 131 -14.43 83.86 85.32
C TYR A 131 -14.57 82.86 84.15
N ALA A 132 -15.68 82.90 83.40
CA ALA A 132 -15.95 81.98 82.29
C ALA A 132 -15.14 82.28 81.00
N VAL A 133 -14.48 83.44 80.91
CA VAL A 133 -13.67 83.85 79.74
C VAL A 133 -12.20 83.38 79.83
N ASN A 134 -11.71 82.95 81.01
CA ASN A 134 -10.28 82.65 81.24
C ASN A 134 -9.94 81.17 81.53
N GLY A 135 -10.84 80.22 81.25
CA GLY A 135 -10.57 78.78 81.45
C GLY A 135 -9.70 78.18 80.33
N LYS A 136 -8.53 77.62 80.65
CA LYS A 136 -7.59 77.00 79.69
C LYS A 136 -7.95 75.53 79.37
N ILE A 137 -7.71 75.10 78.12
CA ILE A 137 -7.91 73.72 77.62
C ILE A 137 -6.75 72.80 78.08
N GLY A 138 -7.03 71.55 78.51
CA GLY A 138 -6.02 70.56 78.93
C GLY A 138 -5.23 69.92 77.77
N PRO A 139 -4.07 69.27 78.03
CA PRO A 139 -3.22 68.68 77.00
C PRO A 139 -3.87 67.47 76.29
N ALA A 140 -3.51 67.23 75.02
CA ALA A 140 -3.97 66.09 74.24
C ALA A 140 -3.33 64.77 74.72
N GLY A 141 -4.12 63.69 74.76
CA GLY A 141 -3.65 62.35 75.16
C GLY A 141 -2.69 61.70 74.16
N PRO A 142 -1.91 60.67 74.57
CA PRO A 142 -0.91 60.02 73.73
C PRO A 142 -1.52 59.25 72.53
N SER A 143 -0.76 59.15 71.44
CA SER A 143 -1.13 58.41 70.21
C SER A 143 -1.31 56.92 70.48
N ASN A 144 -2.36 56.33 69.91
CA ASN A 144 -2.69 54.92 70.03
C ASN A 144 -1.99 54.08 68.94
N VAL A 145 -1.52 52.87 69.28
CA VAL A 145 -0.80 51.92 68.42
C VAL A 145 -1.56 50.58 68.41
N LEU A 146 -1.85 50.05 67.23
CA LEU A 146 -2.56 48.77 67.04
C LEU A 146 -1.61 47.71 66.47
N ASN A 147 -1.34 46.66 67.25
CA ASN A 147 -0.48 45.54 66.89
C ASN A 147 -1.31 44.34 66.41
N VAL A 148 -0.73 43.46 65.60
CA VAL A 148 -1.36 42.16 65.25
C VAL A 148 -1.01 41.13 66.32
N GLY A 149 -2.02 40.46 66.87
CA GLY A 149 -1.89 39.41 67.88
C GLY A 149 -1.92 38.02 67.24
N THR A 150 -2.92 37.20 67.61
CA THR A 150 -3.03 35.83 67.10
C THR A 150 -3.82 35.75 65.79
N VAL A 151 -3.38 34.85 64.91
CA VAL A 151 -4.14 34.40 63.74
C VAL A 151 -4.31 32.89 63.89
N VAL A 152 -5.54 32.44 64.13
CA VAL A 152 -5.84 31.02 64.34
C VAL A 152 -6.91 30.52 63.39
N THR A 153 -6.84 29.24 63.06
CA THR A 153 -7.81 28.60 62.18
C THR A 153 -9.07 28.23 62.97
N GLY A 154 -10.23 28.71 62.50
CA GLY A 154 -11.55 28.40 63.07
C GLY A 154 -12.12 27.08 62.55
N ALA A 155 -13.13 26.55 63.26
CA ALA A 155 -13.87 25.39 62.81
C ALA A 155 -14.58 25.65 61.46
N THR A 156 -14.74 24.60 60.66
CA THR A 156 -15.46 24.67 59.38
C THR A 156 -16.87 25.25 59.55
N GLY A 157 -17.23 26.23 58.70
CA GLY A 157 -18.58 26.80 58.65
C GLY A 157 -18.87 27.92 59.67
N THR A 158 -17.91 28.33 60.50
CA THR A 158 -18.07 29.52 61.33
C THR A 158 -17.71 30.79 60.56
N PRO A 159 -18.27 31.98 60.88
CA PRO A 159 -17.85 33.23 60.27
C PRO A 159 -16.42 33.59 60.69
N ALA A 160 -15.66 34.20 59.78
CA ALA A 160 -14.41 34.85 60.16
C ALA A 160 -14.68 35.96 61.18
N SER A 161 -13.83 36.08 62.20
CA SER A 161 -14.01 37.08 63.26
C SER A 161 -12.71 37.82 63.58
N ALA A 162 -12.83 39.09 63.93
CA ALA A 162 -11.74 39.93 64.42
C ALA A 162 -12.12 40.54 65.77
N THR A 163 -11.21 40.47 66.74
CA THR A 163 -11.40 41.08 68.06
C THR A 163 -10.21 41.97 68.38
N ILE A 164 -10.47 43.21 68.79
CA ILE A 164 -9.44 44.12 69.30
C ILE A 164 -9.47 44.06 70.82
N THR A 165 -8.32 43.80 71.42
CA THR A 165 -8.12 43.72 72.87
C THR A 165 -7.02 44.69 73.32
N GLY A 166 -7.02 45.09 74.59
CA GLY A 166 -6.09 46.10 75.12
C GLY A 166 -6.72 47.48 75.25
N THR A 167 -5.98 48.44 75.80
CA THR A 167 -6.43 49.82 76.04
C THR A 167 -5.38 50.81 75.54
N SER A 168 -5.79 52.02 75.16
CA SER A 168 -4.87 53.07 74.74
C SER A 168 -3.69 53.25 75.72
N PRO A 169 -2.44 53.41 75.24
CA PRO A 169 -2.06 53.62 73.85
C PRO A 169 -1.69 52.34 73.06
N THR A 170 -1.90 51.12 73.58
CA THR A 170 -1.52 49.89 72.88
C THR A 170 -2.66 48.87 72.84
N GLN A 171 -3.10 48.57 71.63
CA GLN A 171 -4.17 47.61 71.36
C GLN A 171 -3.68 46.52 70.42
N THR A 172 -4.35 45.37 70.43
CA THR A 172 -3.98 44.19 69.64
C THR A 172 -5.21 43.63 68.92
N ILE A 173 -5.11 43.43 67.60
CA ILE A 173 -6.13 42.75 66.79
C ILE A 173 -5.82 41.25 66.68
N ASN A 174 -6.76 40.41 67.08
CA ASN A 174 -6.72 38.95 66.91
C ASN A 174 -7.73 38.52 65.86
N LEU A 175 -7.36 37.55 65.02
CA LEU A 175 -8.15 37.05 63.89
C LEU A 175 -8.40 35.54 64.02
N VAL A 176 -9.63 35.13 63.69
CA VAL A 176 -10.00 33.71 63.50
C VAL A 176 -10.48 33.53 62.06
N LEU A 177 -9.81 32.65 61.31
CA LEU A 177 -10.14 32.35 59.91
C LEU A 177 -10.57 30.88 59.77
N PRO A 178 -11.83 30.57 59.40
CA PRO A 178 -12.34 29.19 59.33
C PRO A 178 -11.73 28.38 58.19
N THR A 179 -11.62 27.06 58.33
CA THR A 179 -11.36 26.15 57.20
C THR A 179 -12.60 25.95 56.31
N GLY A 180 -12.38 25.64 55.03
CA GLY A 180 -13.45 25.19 54.13
C GLY A 180 -13.98 23.80 54.49
N ALA A 181 -15.18 23.48 54.02
CA ALA A 181 -15.75 22.14 54.18
C ALA A 181 -15.01 21.11 53.31
N ASN A 182 -14.99 19.85 53.75
CA ASN A 182 -14.45 18.74 52.96
C ASN A 182 -15.22 18.62 51.63
N GLY A 183 -14.50 18.32 50.53
CA GLY A 183 -15.13 17.99 49.25
C GLY A 183 -15.89 16.65 49.32
N LYS A 184 -16.95 16.51 48.53
CA LYS A 184 -17.67 15.24 48.36
C LYS A 184 -16.85 14.24 47.53
N ILE A 185 -17.07 12.94 47.74
CA ILE A 185 -16.35 11.86 47.04
C ILE A 185 -16.99 11.63 45.66
N SER A 186 -16.17 11.46 44.62
CA SER A 186 -16.64 10.99 43.30
C SER A 186 -16.34 9.52 43.13
N LEU A 187 -17.33 8.74 42.71
CA LEU A 187 -17.25 7.30 42.55
C LEU A 187 -17.50 6.89 41.10
N VAL A 188 -16.86 5.79 40.69
CA VAL A 188 -17.08 5.13 39.41
C VAL A 188 -17.46 3.68 39.66
N LYS A 189 -18.55 3.23 39.04
CA LYS A 189 -19.03 1.85 39.09
C LYS A 189 -19.04 1.28 37.68
N THR A 190 -18.49 0.08 37.52
CA THR A 190 -18.57 -0.66 36.27
C THR A 190 -19.48 -1.87 36.42
N THR A 191 -20.31 -2.10 35.41
CA THR A 191 -21.19 -3.27 35.31
C THR A 191 -21.13 -3.83 33.89
N THR A 192 -21.44 -5.10 33.73
CA THR A 192 -21.51 -5.72 32.39
C THR A 192 -22.71 -5.14 31.61
N GLU A 193 -22.46 -4.69 30.38
CA GLU A 193 -23.52 -4.29 29.44
C GLU A 193 -23.86 -5.48 28.55
N ALA A 194 -25.14 -5.85 28.51
CA ALA A 194 -25.63 -6.93 27.64
C ALA A 194 -25.65 -6.48 26.17
N ALA A 195 -25.63 -7.45 25.25
CA ALA A 195 -25.82 -7.17 23.83
C ALA A 195 -27.21 -6.54 23.59
N GLY A 196 -27.23 -5.39 22.92
CA GLY A 196 -28.45 -4.61 22.73
C GLY A 196 -28.22 -3.24 22.10
N VAL A 197 -29.08 -2.29 22.45
CA VAL A 197 -29.12 -0.96 21.83
C VAL A 197 -27.84 -0.14 22.06
N ASN A 198 -27.24 -0.22 23.25
CA ASN A 198 -26.03 0.56 23.56
C ASN A 198 -24.76 -0.09 22.99
N CYS A 199 -24.68 -1.42 23.04
CA CYS A 199 -23.56 -2.20 22.50
C CYS A 199 -24.09 -3.46 21.80
N THR A 200 -23.90 -3.56 20.48
CA THR A 200 -24.45 -4.64 19.64
C THR A 200 -23.96 -6.04 20.04
N VAL A 201 -22.77 -6.14 20.62
CA VAL A 201 -22.13 -7.40 21.07
C VAL A 201 -21.83 -7.40 22.57
N GLY A 202 -22.51 -6.54 23.33
CA GLY A 202 -22.28 -6.34 24.76
C GLY A 202 -20.99 -5.55 25.05
N GLY A 203 -20.70 -5.34 26.33
CA GLY A 203 -19.55 -4.56 26.76
C GLY A 203 -19.51 -4.28 28.26
N THR A 204 -18.96 -3.13 28.62
CA THR A 204 -18.93 -2.62 30.00
C THR A 204 -19.65 -1.28 30.07
N LYS A 205 -20.62 -1.17 30.98
CA LYS A 205 -21.24 0.10 31.36
C LYS A 205 -20.41 0.75 32.48
N ILE A 206 -20.09 2.02 32.31
CA ILE A 206 -19.35 2.85 33.28
C ILE A 206 -20.30 3.93 33.78
N GLU A 207 -20.55 3.95 35.08
CA GLU A 207 -21.40 4.92 35.77
C GLU A 207 -20.50 5.78 36.66
N ALA A 208 -20.64 7.10 36.58
CA ALA A 208 -19.88 8.04 37.40
C ALA A 208 -20.82 9.03 38.10
N GLY A 209 -20.50 9.39 39.33
CA GLY A 209 -21.30 10.29 40.13
C GLY A 209 -20.63 10.73 41.43
N VAL A 210 -21.29 11.62 42.15
CA VAL A 210 -20.83 12.13 43.45
C VAL A 210 -21.64 11.44 44.53
N ASP A 211 -20.94 10.80 45.48
CA ASP A 211 -21.53 10.20 46.68
C ASP A 211 -22.15 11.32 47.53
N ASN A 212 -23.47 11.46 47.42
CA ASN A 212 -24.22 12.56 48.02
C ASN A 212 -24.68 12.20 49.43
N ASN A 213 -24.89 10.92 49.71
CA ASN A 213 -25.33 10.45 51.01
C ASN A 213 -24.17 10.01 51.93
N GLY A 214 -22.94 9.95 51.40
CA GLY A 214 -21.71 9.64 52.15
C GLY A 214 -21.57 8.17 52.52
N ASN A 215 -22.21 7.25 51.78
CA ASN A 215 -22.22 5.82 52.09
C ASN A 215 -21.09 5.03 51.39
N ASN A 216 -20.18 5.72 50.67
CA ASN A 216 -19.08 5.16 49.89
C ASN A 216 -19.50 4.21 48.75
N THR A 217 -20.76 4.26 48.30
CA THR A 217 -21.29 3.45 47.20
C THR A 217 -21.96 4.37 46.19
N LEU A 218 -21.78 4.10 44.89
CA LEU A 218 -22.48 4.86 43.86
C LEU A 218 -23.91 4.33 43.69
N ASP A 219 -24.87 5.02 44.28
CA ASP A 219 -26.29 4.69 44.17
C ASP A 219 -26.89 5.21 42.84
N VAL A 220 -28.01 4.63 42.40
CA VAL A 220 -28.64 4.99 41.11
C VAL A 220 -29.03 6.47 41.05
N ALA A 221 -29.42 7.07 42.17
CA ALA A 221 -29.78 8.49 42.26
C ALA A 221 -28.56 9.44 42.20
N GLU A 222 -27.35 8.90 42.35
CA GLU A 222 -26.10 9.67 42.40
C GLU A 222 -25.34 9.64 41.07
N VAL A 223 -25.72 8.72 40.17
CA VAL A 223 -25.15 8.62 38.83
C VAL A 223 -25.50 9.88 38.03
N THR A 224 -24.47 10.63 37.62
CA THR A 224 -24.61 11.83 36.79
C THR A 224 -24.14 11.61 35.36
N ASN A 225 -23.26 10.63 35.13
CA ASN A 225 -22.75 10.27 33.80
C ASN A 225 -22.77 8.76 33.60
N ILE A 226 -23.15 8.36 32.39
CA ILE A 226 -23.11 6.97 31.93
C ILE A 226 -22.34 6.93 30.62
N SER A 227 -21.37 6.03 30.51
CA SER A 227 -20.63 5.73 29.29
C SER A 227 -20.61 4.23 29.04
N TYR A 228 -20.49 3.82 27.78
CA TYR A 228 -20.45 2.41 27.39
C TYR A 228 -19.14 2.14 26.64
N VAL A 229 -18.42 1.11 27.07
CA VAL A 229 -17.27 0.56 26.36
C VAL A 229 -17.73 -0.75 25.72
N CYS A 230 -18.05 -0.70 24.43
CA CYS A 230 -18.54 -1.86 23.70
C CYS A 230 -17.39 -2.81 23.34
N ASN A 231 -17.69 -4.11 23.38
CA ASN A 231 -16.77 -5.11 22.82
C ASN A 231 -16.62 -4.87 21.31
N GLY A 232 -15.44 -5.16 20.76
CA GLY A 232 -15.25 -5.17 19.31
C GLY A 232 -16.15 -6.21 18.64
N ASP A 233 -16.68 -5.89 17.46
CA ASP A 233 -17.57 -6.77 16.72
C ASP A 233 -16.81 -8.01 16.20
N VAL A 234 -16.78 -9.06 17.02
CA VAL A 234 -16.18 -10.35 16.69
C VAL A 234 -16.98 -11.12 15.61
N ASN A 235 -18.18 -10.67 15.25
CA ASN A 235 -19.01 -11.36 14.27
C ASN A 235 -18.69 -10.98 12.82
N ASN A 236 -18.02 -9.84 12.59
CA ASN A 236 -17.64 -9.35 11.26
C ASN A 236 -16.15 -9.60 10.91
N THR A 237 -15.47 -10.48 11.66
CA THR A 237 -14.09 -10.88 11.39
C THR A 237 -14.01 -12.28 10.78
N TRP A 238 -13.00 -12.52 9.94
CA TRP A 238 -12.69 -13.88 9.49
C TRP A 238 -11.92 -14.60 10.59
N LYS A 239 -12.51 -15.66 11.16
CA LYS A 239 -11.95 -16.40 12.28
C LYS A 239 -10.80 -17.31 11.82
N ILE A 240 -9.80 -17.50 12.67
CA ILE A 240 -8.69 -18.44 12.43
C ILE A 240 -9.14 -19.91 12.36
N THR A 241 -10.34 -20.21 12.88
CA THR A 241 -10.99 -21.53 12.76
C THR A 241 -12.01 -21.59 11.63
N GLY A 242 -12.12 -20.53 10.82
CA GLY A 242 -13.13 -20.38 9.77
C GLY A 242 -14.49 -19.88 10.24
N ASN A 243 -15.26 -19.35 9.29
CA ASN A 243 -16.63 -18.85 9.48
C ASN A 243 -17.63 -19.83 8.85
N ALA A 244 -18.81 -20.00 9.47
CA ALA A 244 -19.93 -20.76 8.92
C ALA A 244 -21.10 -19.81 8.57
N GLY A 245 -21.98 -20.21 7.65
CA GLY A 245 -23.19 -19.44 7.31
C GLY A 245 -22.97 -18.22 6.40
N THR A 246 -21.90 -18.20 5.60
CA THR A 246 -21.64 -17.12 4.64
C THR A 246 -22.62 -17.14 3.46
N THR A 247 -22.83 -15.97 2.87
CA THR A 247 -23.62 -15.72 1.66
C THR A 247 -22.76 -15.08 0.56
N ALA A 248 -23.30 -14.84 -0.63
CA ALA A 248 -22.58 -14.17 -1.72
C ALA A 248 -22.11 -12.73 -1.38
N ALA A 249 -22.70 -12.10 -0.37
CA ALA A 249 -22.28 -10.77 0.10
C ALA A 249 -21.06 -10.81 1.04
N ASN A 250 -20.70 -11.98 1.58
CA ASN A 250 -19.57 -12.13 2.50
C ASN A 250 -18.31 -12.54 1.71
N PHE A 251 -17.19 -11.84 1.92
CA PHE A 251 -15.93 -12.14 1.24
C PHE A 251 -14.73 -11.79 2.11
N ILE A 252 -13.58 -12.41 1.82
CA ILE A 252 -12.27 -11.96 2.26
C ILE A 252 -11.68 -11.15 1.10
N GLY A 253 -11.48 -9.86 1.30
CA GLY A 253 -10.98 -9.01 0.23
C GLY A 253 -11.05 -7.53 0.52
N THR A 254 -10.71 -6.75 -0.49
CA THR A 254 -10.82 -5.30 -0.53
C THR A 254 -11.95 -4.89 -1.48
N THR A 255 -12.59 -3.77 -1.21
CA THR A 255 -13.63 -3.18 -2.08
C THR A 255 -13.11 -2.04 -2.95
N ASP A 256 -11.84 -1.66 -2.77
CA ASP A 256 -11.13 -0.64 -3.53
C ASP A 256 -10.03 -1.29 -4.39
N SER A 257 -9.30 -0.47 -5.14
CA SER A 257 -8.22 -0.96 -6.02
C SER A 257 -6.91 -1.25 -5.26
N ILE A 258 -6.99 -1.57 -3.95
CA ILE A 258 -5.84 -1.97 -3.13
C ILE A 258 -5.71 -3.49 -3.12
N ALA A 259 -4.48 -3.98 -3.13
CA ALA A 259 -4.21 -5.41 -3.21
C ALA A 259 -4.58 -6.13 -1.90
N LEU A 260 -5.30 -7.26 -2.01
CA LEU A 260 -5.46 -8.21 -0.91
C LEU A 260 -4.14 -8.98 -0.75
N THR A 261 -3.52 -8.90 0.44
CA THR A 261 -2.23 -9.54 0.72
C THR A 261 -2.35 -10.54 1.86
N ILE A 262 -1.98 -11.79 1.60
CA ILE A 262 -1.84 -12.85 2.59
C ILE A 262 -0.34 -12.97 2.90
N LYS A 263 0.02 -12.87 4.17
CA LYS A 263 1.42 -12.85 4.63
C LYS A 263 1.76 -14.05 5.50
N THR A 264 3.02 -14.46 5.43
CA THR A 264 3.65 -15.40 6.37
C THR A 264 4.97 -14.80 6.82
N ASN A 265 5.24 -14.79 8.13
CA ASN A 265 6.46 -14.17 8.70
C ASN A 265 6.72 -12.73 8.19
N ASN A 266 5.64 -11.94 8.10
CA ASN A 266 5.64 -10.56 7.59
C ASN A 266 5.98 -10.37 6.09
N THR A 267 6.15 -11.45 5.33
CA THR A 267 6.42 -11.44 3.87
C THR A 267 5.15 -11.76 3.07
N ASP A 268 4.96 -11.11 1.92
CA ASP A 268 3.84 -11.37 1.00
C ASP A 268 3.94 -12.81 0.47
N ALA A 269 2.99 -13.67 0.87
CA ALA A 269 2.92 -15.06 0.41
C ALA A 269 1.94 -15.20 -0.77
N ILE A 270 0.79 -14.52 -0.71
CA ILE A 270 -0.16 -14.41 -1.83
C ILE A 270 -0.61 -12.96 -1.93
N LYS A 271 -0.68 -12.43 -3.14
CA LYS A 271 -1.12 -11.08 -3.42
C LYS A 271 -2.09 -11.05 -4.58
N VAL A 272 -3.29 -10.52 -4.35
CA VAL A 272 -4.26 -10.27 -5.42
C VAL A 272 -4.27 -8.77 -5.67
N LEU A 273 -3.75 -8.34 -6.82
CA LEU A 273 -3.70 -6.93 -7.21
C LEU A 273 -5.10 -6.40 -7.56
N GLY A 274 -5.30 -5.08 -7.53
CA GLY A 274 -6.57 -4.45 -7.90
C GLY A 274 -7.01 -4.69 -9.35
N ASN A 275 -6.10 -5.09 -10.25
CA ASN A 275 -6.42 -5.52 -11.62
C ASN A 275 -6.82 -7.02 -11.73
N GLY A 276 -6.91 -7.72 -10.60
CA GLY A 276 -7.27 -9.12 -10.49
C GLY A 276 -6.14 -10.11 -10.80
N ASN A 277 -4.89 -9.66 -10.98
CA ASN A 277 -3.75 -10.55 -11.11
C ASN A 277 -3.37 -11.13 -9.75
N VAL A 278 -3.13 -12.44 -9.70
CA VAL A 278 -2.77 -13.17 -8.48
C VAL A 278 -1.30 -13.54 -8.53
N GLY A 279 -0.53 -13.14 -7.52
CA GLY A 279 0.86 -13.53 -7.30
C GLY A 279 0.98 -14.46 -6.10
N ILE A 280 1.63 -15.61 -6.24
CA ILE A 280 2.02 -16.48 -5.11
C ILE A 280 3.54 -16.37 -4.96
N GLY A 281 4.00 -15.70 -3.91
CA GLY A 281 5.40 -15.30 -3.73
C GLY A 281 5.91 -14.27 -4.75
N ASP A 282 5.05 -13.82 -5.69
CA ASP A 282 5.31 -12.71 -6.61
C ASP A 282 4.58 -11.45 -6.14
N ALA A 283 5.33 -10.40 -5.82
CA ALA A 283 4.77 -9.13 -5.39
C ALA A 283 4.20 -8.29 -6.55
N ASN A 284 4.57 -8.58 -7.80
CA ASN A 284 4.22 -7.80 -8.98
C ASN A 284 3.78 -8.70 -10.16
N PRO A 285 2.72 -9.52 -10.02
CA PRO A 285 2.26 -10.42 -11.08
C PRO A 285 1.84 -9.64 -12.35
N ASN A 286 2.53 -9.89 -13.46
CA ASN A 286 2.23 -9.30 -14.78
C ASN A 286 1.23 -10.13 -15.62
N SER A 287 0.78 -11.26 -15.09
CA SER A 287 -0.20 -12.18 -15.68
C SER A 287 -1.32 -12.50 -14.68
N LYS A 288 -2.40 -13.17 -15.12
CA LYS A 288 -3.55 -13.47 -14.24
C LYS A 288 -3.18 -14.34 -13.04
N LEU A 289 -2.22 -15.25 -13.21
CA LEU A 289 -1.62 -16.01 -12.12
C LEU A 289 -0.11 -16.07 -12.36
N SER A 290 0.65 -15.50 -11.42
CA SER A 290 2.11 -15.61 -11.34
C SER A 290 2.48 -16.34 -10.05
N ILE A 291 3.49 -17.20 -10.11
CA ILE A 291 4.01 -17.91 -8.94
C ILE A 291 5.53 -17.70 -8.95
N ASN A 292 6.06 -17.03 -7.93
CA ASN A 292 7.48 -16.80 -7.74
C ASN A 292 7.90 -17.45 -6.43
N LEU A 293 8.58 -18.59 -6.53
CA LEU A 293 8.81 -19.46 -5.38
C LEU A 293 10.10 -19.18 -4.62
N ASN A 294 11.01 -18.32 -5.12
CA ASN A 294 12.30 -17.98 -4.48
C ASN A 294 13.00 -19.15 -3.75
N ASP A 295 12.83 -20.38 -4.23
CA ASP A 295 13.29 -21.58 -3.54
C ASP A 295 14.66 -21.99 -4.09
N ALA A 296 15.66 -21.95 -3.21
CA ALA A 296 17.05 -22.25 -3.52
C ALA A 296 17.30 -23.76 -3.70
N ILE A 297 16.32 -24.63 -3.44
CA ILE A 297 16.52 -26.08 -3.50
C ILE A 297 16.76 -26.58 -4.95
N PHE A 298 16.31 -25.86 -5.99
CA PHE A 298 16.46 -26.31 -7.40
C PHE A 298 16.89 -25.25 -8.44
N GLY A 299 17.40 -24.08 -8.03
CA GLY A 299 18.10 -23.16 -8.94
C GLY A 299 17.29 -22.65 -10.15
N GLY A 300 16.40 -21.69 -9.91
CA GLY A 300 15.77 -20.85 -10.94
C GLY A 300 14.37 -21.32 -11.38
N GLY A 301 13.39 -20.41 -11.34
CA GLY A 301 12.11 -20.51 -12.08
C GLY A 301 11.27 -21.78 -11.91
N ILE A 302 10.58 -21.93 -10.78
CA ILE A 302 9.57 -22.99 -10.60
C ILE A 302 8.23 -22.54 -11.22
N GLY A 303 7.75 -23.27 -12.24
CA GLY A 303 6.34 -23.24 -12.67
C GLY A 303 5.49 -24.27 -11.89
N LEU A 304 4.24 -24.48 -12.28
CA LEU A 304 3.34 -25.43 -11.61
C LEU A 304 3.95 -26.84 -11.61
N SER A 305 4.13 -27.43 -10.43
CA SER A 305 4.58 -28.82 -10.24
C SER A 305 3.52 -29.60 -9.45
N GLN A 306 3.20 -30.81 -9.93
CA GLN A 306 2.28 -31.72 -9.25
C GLN A 306 3.04 -32.98 -8.84
N GLN A 307 2.90 -33.35 -7.57
CA GLN A 307 3.36 -34.62 -7.00
C GLN A 307 2.27 -35.17 -6.07
N ASN A 308 2.10 -36.49 -5.99
CA ASN A 308 1.10 -37.11 -5.10
C ASN A 308 1.58 -37.15 -3.64
N THR A 309 2.81 -37.60 -3.42
CA THR A 309 3.49 -37.58 -2.12
C THR A 309 4.96 -37.16 -2.29
N PRO A 310 5.63 -36.64 -1.24
CA PRO A 310 7.04 -36.29 -1.32
C PRO A 310 7.91 -37.49 -1.71
N GLY A 311 8.63 -37.39 -2.83
CA GLY A 311 9.48 -38.46 -3.39
C GLY A 311 8.90 -39.16 -4.63
N ASP A 312 7.63 -38.92 -4.95
CA ASP A 312 6.98 -39.42 -6.17
C ASP A 312 7.50 -38.71 -7.45
N PRO A 313 7.19 -39.25 -8.65
CA PRO A 313 7.36 -38.51 -9.88
C PRO A 313 6.62 -37.16 -9.83
N ALA A 314 7.36 -36.07 -10.00
CA ALA A 314 6.81 -34.72 -10.04
C ALA A 314 6.92 -34.16 -11.46
N ILE A 315 5.79 -33.82 -12.08
CA ILE A 315 5.76 -33.17 -13.39
C ILE A 315 5.55 -31.67 -13.21
N GLY A 316 6.25 -30.85 -13.98
CA GLY A 316 5.97 -29.42 -13.98
C GLY A 316 6.51 -28.65 -15.18
N PHE A 317 6.13 -27.38 -15.20
CA PHE A 317 6.66 -26.39 -16.14
C PHE A 317 7.84 -25.67 -15.52
N TYR A 318 8.91 -25.48 -16.27
CA TYR A 318 10.13 -24.81 -15.80
C TYR A 318 10.61 -23.82 -16.84
N THR A 319 11.15 -22.69 -16.39
CA THR A 319 11.75 -21.68 -17.27
C THR A 319 13.06 -21.20 -16.67
N ASN A 320 14.10 -21.12 -17.50
CA ASN A 320 15.32 -20.39 -17.17
C ASN A 320 15.49 -19.19 -18.13
N ALA A 321 16.62 -18.50 -18.05
CA ALA A 321 16.89 -17.34 -18.89
C ALA A 321 16.89 -17.63 -20.41
N SER A 322 17.00 -18.90 -20.83
CA SER A 322 17.21 -19.29 -22.22
C SER A 322 16.17 -20.26 -22.78
N SER A 323 15.35 -20.91 -21.93
CA SER A 323 14.48 -22.01 -22.36
C SER A 323 13.32 -22.24 -21.40
N ALA A 324 12.24 -22.82 -21.94
CA ALA A 324 11.09 -23.31 -21.20
C ALA A 324 10.96 -24.83 -21.40
N TYR A 325 10.54 -25.55 -20.36
CA TYR A 325 10.57 -27.00 -20.30
C TYR A 325 9.25 -27.52 -19.72
N LEU A 326 8.79 -28.65 -20.25
CA LEU A 326 7.85 -29.55 -19.59
C LEU A 326 8.66 -30.79 -19.19
N GLN A 327 8.80 -31.05 -17.90
CA GLN A 327 9.74 -32.07 -17.41
C GLN A 327 9.26 -32.77 -16.14
N THR A 328 9.90 -33.90 -15.83
CA THR A 328 9.92 -34.51 -14.51
C THR A 328 11.09 -33.96 -13.70
N HIS A 329 10.88 -33.65 -12.41
CA HIS A 329 11.92 -33.01 -11.56
C HIS A 329 12.76 -34.02 -10.76
N ASN A 330 12.36 -35.29 -10.78
CA ASN A 330 13.03 -36.42 -10.16
C ASN A 330 13.43 -37.40 -11.26
N ASN A 331 14.27 -38.40 -10.95
CA ASN A 331 14.75 -39.41 -11.89
C ASN A 331 13.63 -40.41 -12.28
N TYR A 332 12.58 -39.91 -12.94
CA TYR A 332 11.43 -40.65 -13.44
C TYR A 332 11.09 -40.24 -14.89
N PRO A 333 10.48 -41.13 -15.68
CA PRO A 333 10.12 -40.85 -17.06
C PRO A 333 8.96 -39.86 -17.19
N LEU A 334 8.96 -39.05 -18.26
CA LEU A 334 7.84 -38.21 -18.66
C LEU A 334 6.92 -38.99 -19.62
N LEU A 335 5.68 -39.23 -19.20
CA LEU A 335 4.71 -40.03 -19.96
C LEU A 335 3.59 -39.14 -20.53
N PHE A 336 3.26 -39.34 -21.80
CA PHE A 336 2.07 -38.80 -22.45
C PHE A 336 1.10 -39.97 -22.68
N ALA A 337 -0.01 -40.00 -21.96
CA ALA A 337 -0.98 -41.11 -21.98
C ALA A 337 -2.38 -40.63 -22.38
N THR A 338 -3.17 -41.56 -22.92
CA THR A 338 -4.62 -41.39 -23.15
C THR A 338 -5.35 -42.57 -22.51
N ASN A 339 -6.63 -42.41 -22.17
CA ASN A 339 -7.48 -43.48 -21.61
C ASN A 339 -6.88 -44.20 -20.37
N ASN A 340 -6.60 -43.45 -19.30
CA ASN A 340 -6.21 -43.97 -17.98
C ASN A 340 -4.98 -44.92 -17.99
N ASN A 341 -3.79 -44.39 -18.31
CA ASN A 341 -2.45 -44.91 -18.00
C ASN A 341 -1.70 -45.74 -19.06
N SER A 342 -2.19 -45.85 -20.29
CA SER A 342 -1.34 -46.39 -21.38
C SER A 342 -0.54 -45.28 -22.04
N ALA A 343 0.76 -45.19 -21.70
CA ALA A 343 1.66 -44.20 -22.29
C ALA A 343 1.73 -44.38 -23.82
N SER A 344 1.20 -43.38 -24.53
CA SER A 344 1.25 -43.29 -25.99
C SER A 344 2.62 -42.78 -26.44
N MET A 345 3.25 -41.93 -25.63
CA MET A 345 4.65 -41.54 -25.76
C MET A 345 5.29 -41.50 -24.36
N ARG A 346 6.57 -41.85 -24.28
CA ARG A 346 7.36 -41.78 -23.05
C ARG A 346 8.76 -41.26 -23.33
N ILE A 347 9.29 -40.44 -22.43
CA ILE A 347 10.69 -40.02 -22.43
C ILE A 347 11.31 -40.56 -21.15
N GLU A 348 12.27 -41.46 -21.28
CA GLU A 348 12.99 -42.04 -20.16
C GLU A 348 14.03 -41.10 -19.59
N THR A 349 14.47 -41.39 -18.37
CA THR A 349 15.47 -40.58 -17.66
C THR A 349 16.86 -40.62 -18.30
N ASN A 350 17.13 -41.63 -19.13
CA ASN A 350 18.33 -41.70 -19.97
C ASN A 350 18.16 -40.94 -21.32
N GLY A 351 17.03 -40.27 -21.53
CA GLY A 351 16.72 -39.51 -22.75
C GLY A 351 16.10 -40.33 -23.88
N ASN A 352 15.95 -41.64 -23.73
CA ASN A 352 15.33 -42.47 -24.76
C ASN A 352 13.83 -42.18 -24.89
N VAL A 353 13.35 -42.03 -26.13
CA VAL A 353 11.94 -41.75 -26.42
C VAL A 353 11.25 -43.02 -26.94
N GLY A 354 10.13 -43.39 -26.35
CA GLY A 354 9.27 -44.47 -26.83
C GLY A 354 7.92 -43.95 -27.32
N ILE A 355 7.47 -44.36 -28.51
CA ILE A 355 6.11 -44.11 -29.02
C ILE A 355 5.39 -45.46 -29.16
N LYS A 356 4.22 -45.58 -28.52
CA LYS A 356 3.46 -46.83 -28.32
C LYS A 356 4.28 -47.97 -27.70
N SER A 357 5.36 -47.65 -26.99
CA SER A 357 6.20 -48.67 -26.35
C SER A 357 5.47 -49.28 -25.15
N ILE A 358 5.38 -50.62 -25.09
CA ILE A 358 4.83 -51.38 -23.96
C ILE A 358 5.91 -51.79 -22.93
N GLY A 359 7.09 -51.17 -23.01
CA GLY A 359 8.25 -51.43 -22.17
C GLY A 359 9.26 -50.27 -22.21
N LEU A 360 10.43 -50.44 -21.60
CA LEU A 360 11.50 -49.44 -21.65
C LEU A 360 12.06 -49.36 -23.08
N PRO A 361 12.15 -48.17 -23.71
CA PRO A 361 12.82 -48.01 -24.98
C PRO A 361 14.32 -48.31 -24.83
N ASP A 362 14.79 -49.29 -25.60
CA ASP A 362 16.18 -49.80 -25.63
C ASP A 362 17.08 -49.06 -26.63
N ALA A 363 16.54 -48.07 -27.35
CA ALA A 363 17.26 -47.17 -28.24
C ALA A 363 16.79 -45.71 -28.04
N SER A 364 17.55 -44.74 -28.57
CA SER A 364 17.25 -43.30 -28.43
C SER A 364 15.85 -42.93 -28.91
N LEU A 365 15.32 -43.61 -29.93
CA LEU A 365 13.92 -43.51 -30.36
C LEU A 365 13.39 -44.89 -30.73
N VAL A 366 12.38 -45.37 -30.01
CA VAL A 366 11.66 -46.62 -30.30
C VAL A 366 10.23 -46.27 -30.72
N VAL A 367 9.86 -46.58 -31.96
CA VAL A 367 8.48 -46.45 -32.46
C VAL A 367 7.92 -47.85 -32.70
N ARG A 368 7.03 -48.31 -31.81
CA ARG A 368 6.48 -49.66 -31.91
C ARG A 368 5.42 -49.75 -33.03
N LYS A 369 5.42 -50.87 -33.75
CA LYS A 369 4.45 -51.16 -34.81
C LYS A 369 3.02 -51.11 -34.30
N GLY A 370 2.22 -50.26 -34.94
CA GLY A 370 0.76 -50.26 -34.81
C GLY A 370 0.12 -51.41 -35.59
N SER A 371 -1.14 -51.71 -35.29
CA SER A 371 -1.93 -52.73 -36.01
C SER A 371 -2.40 -52.28 -37.41
N ASN A 372 -2.17 -51.02 -37.79
CA ASN A 372 -2.55 -50.48 -39.10
C ASN A 372 -1.54 -50.91 -40.19
N PRO A 373 -2.00 -51.24 -41.42
CA PRO A 373 -1.13 -51.62 -42.54
C PRO A 373 -0.02 -50.61 -42.87
N ASN A 374 -0.20 -49.32 -42.56
CA ASN A 374 0.78 -48.27 -42.88
C ASN A 374 2.05 -48.29 -41.99
N GLY A 375 2.16 -49.17 -40.99
CA GLY A 375 3.38 -49.34 -40.18
C GLY A 375 3.46 -48.45 -38.94
N SER A 376 4.65 -48.39 -38.31
CA SER A 376 4.89 -47.70 -37.03
C SER A 376 5.04 -46.18 -37.15
N ALA A 377 5.63 -45.72 -38.25
CA ALA A 377 5.88 -44.31 -38.55
C ALA A 377 5.61 -44.08 -40.04
N VAL A 378 4.81 -43.06 -40.35
CA VAL A 378 4.48 -42.69 -41.72
C VAL A 378 4.77 -41.20 -41.87
N PHE A 379 5.55 -40.83 -42.87
CA PHE A 379 5.84 -39.44 -43.21
C PHE A 379 5.15 -39.13 -44.53
N GLN A 380 4.04 -38.40 -44.48
CA GLN A 380 3.22 -38.05 -45.65
C GLN A 380 3.07 -36.54 -45.69
N GLY A 381 3.32 -35.93 -46.85
CA GLY A 381 2.87 -34.56 -47.10
C GLY A 381 1.39 -34.54 -47.49
N SER A 382 0.79 -33.35 -47.55
CA SER A 382 -0.62 -33.14 -47.93
C SER A 382 -0.94 -33.56 -49.37
N LEU A 383 0.07 -33.66 -50.24
CA LEU A 383 -0.06 -34.15 -51.62
C LEU A 383 1.04 -35.15 -52.05
N TYR A 384 2.24 -35.15 -51.44
CA TYR A 384 3.35 -36.07 -51.78
C TYR A 384 4.23 -36.38 -50.55
N PRO A 385 4.71 -37.61 -50.34
CA PRO A 385 5.66 -37.96 -49.29
C PRO A 385 7.12 -37.64 -49.67
N SER A 386 7.96 -37.15 -48.75
CA SER A 386 9.43 -37.07 -48.90
C SER A 386 10.17 -37.03 -47.55
N HIS A 387 11.41 -37.53 -47.57
CA HIS A 387 12.30 -37.87 -46.45
C HIS A 387 13.25 -36.72 -46.01
N PHE A 388 14.05 -36.96 -44.95
CA PHE A 388 14.72 -35.95 -44.11
C PHE A 388 16.13 -35.47 -44.54
N GLN A 389 16.25 -34.13 -44.70
CA GLN A 389 17.42 -33.21 -44.59
C GLN A 389 18.50 -33.22 -45.69
N GLN A 390 18.41 -32.50 -46.83
CA GLN A 390 18.31 -31.04 -47.12
C GLN A 390 19.69 -30.38 -47.44
N GLY A 391 19.81 -29.82 -48.64
CA GLY A 391 21.00 -29.14 -49.18
C GLY A 391 21.20 -29.48 -50.66
N ALA A 392 22.01 -28.73 -51.41
CA ALA A 392 22.06 -28.82 -52.89
C ALA A 392 22.41 -30.20 -53.50
N ASN A 393 22.83 -31.16 -52.67
CA ASN A 393 23.19 -32.52 -53.11
C ASN A 393 22.25 -33.62 -52.60
N GLU A 394 21.23 -33.30 -51.78
CA GLU A 394 20.07 -34.15 -51.39
C GLU A 394 20.26 -35.68 -51.22
N ASP A 395 21.34 -36.16 -50.58
CA ASP A 395 21.51 -37.60 -50.32
C ASP A 395 20.76 -38.09 -49.07
N THR A 396 20.05 -39.23 -49.16
CA THR A 396 19.43 -39.92 -48.01
C THR A 396 20.27 -41.12 -47.56
N TYR A 397 20.83 -41.07 -46.33
CA TYR A 397 21.61 -42.17 -45.76
C TYR A 397 20.87 -42.91 -44.63
N ILE A 398 20.50 -44.17 -44.85
CA ILE A 398 20.13 -45.11 -43.78
C ILE A 398 21.35 -46.01 -43.56
N ARG A 399 22.04 -45.87 -42.42
CA ARG A 399 23.20 -46.71 -42.06
C ARG A 399 22.88 -47.54 -40.82
N GLY A 400 23.33 -48.80 -40.77
CA GLY A 400 23.06 -49.72 -39.65
C GLY A 400 23.86 -49.44 -38.37
N GLY A 401 24.66 -48.37 -38.34
CA GLY A 401 25.27 -47.84 -37.11
C GLY A 401 26.47 -48.60 -36.52
N ARG A 402 26.83 -49.80 -37.02
CA ARG A 402 28.00 -50.59 -36.55
C ARG A 402 28.74 -51.27 -37.71
N ALA A 403 30.06 -51.51 -37.56
CA ALA A 403 30.81 -52.35 -38.51
C ALA A 403 30.15 -53.74 -38.62
N GLY A 404 29.81 -54.15 -39.86
CA GLY A 404 29.08 -55.40 -40.14
C GLY A 404 27.56 -55.33 -39.97
N SER A 405 26.99 -54.16 -39.66
CA SER A 405 25.53 -53.98 -39.61
C SER A 405 24.90 -54.01 -41.00
N ARG A 406 23.71 -54.59 -41.09
CA ARG A 406 22.90 -54.65 -42.31
C ARG A 406 21.68 -53.75 -42.15
N VAL A 407 21.34 -52.99 -43.18
CA VAL A 407 20.11 -52.20 -43.27
C VAL A 407 19.12 -53.01 -44.09
N TYR A 408 18.07 -53.50 -43.45
CA TYR A 408 17.00 -54.24 -44.11
C TYR A 408 15.85 -53.28 -44.42
N ILE A 409 15.49 -53.14 -45.70
CA ILE A 409 14.34 -52.36 -46.15
C ILE A 409 13.29 -53.35 -46.66
N ASN A 410 12.16 -53.43 -45.95
CA ASN A 410 11.04 -54.34 -46.18
C ASN A 410 11.39 -55.84 -46.10
N ASP A 411 11.71 -56.34 -44.91
CA ASP A 411 11.91 -57.77 -44.64
C ASP A 411 10.59 -58.43 -44.21
N VAL A 412 9.74 -58.73 -45.19
CA VAL A 412 8.62 -59.66 -45.01
C VAL A 412 8.86 -60.83 -45.96
N ALA A 413 8.82 -62.05 -45.42
CA ALA A 413 8.86 -63.26 -46.23
C ALA A 413 7.84 -63.15 -47.37
N ASN A 414 8.33 -63.33 -48.60
CA ASN A 414 7.51 -63.42 -49.81
C ASN A 414 7.00 -62.06 -50.37
N THR A 415 7.60 -60.91 -49.98
CA THR A 415 7.24 -59.59 -50.55
C THR A 415 8.43 -58.91 -51.24
N THR A 416 8.16 -58.02 -52.19
CA THR A 416 9.18 -57.24 -52.91
C THR A 416 9.51 -55.93 -52.17
N THR A 417 10.78 -55.57 -52.04
CA THR A 417 11.19 -54.21 -51.66
C THR A 417 10.91 -53.25 -52.83
N GLN A 418 9.96 -52.32 -52.65
CA GLN A 418 9.65 -51.30 -53.66
C GLN A 418 10.41 -50.00 -53.36
N ILE A 419 11.11 -49.47 -54.36
CA ILE A 419 11.72 -48.13 -54.35
C ILE A 419 11.26 -47.45 -55.65
N GLY A 420 10.34 -46.48 -55.56
CA GLY A 420 9.70 -45.80 -56.70
C GLY A 420 8.19 -46.09 -56.86
N TRP A 421 7.46 -45.14 -57.45
CA TRP A 421 5.99 -44.99 -57.49
C TRP A 421 5.25 -46.13 -58.25
N PRO A 422 3.98 -46.48 -57.95
CA PRO A 422 3.33 -47.62 -58.55
C PRO A 422 2.37 -47.22 -59.69
N ALA A 423 2.63 -47.71 -60.90
CA ALA A 423 1.55 -48.02 -61.84
C ALA A 423 2.05 -49.08 -62.85
N LEU A 424 1.41 -50.24 -62.82
CA LEU A 424 1.59 -51.42 -63.68
C LEU A 424 2.86 -52.28 -63.46
N LEU A 425 2.65 -53.39 -62.76
CA LEU A 425 3.62 -54.46 -62.52
C LEU A 425 3.24 -55.70 -63.35
N THR A 426 4.19 -56.25 -64.11
CA THR A 426 4.18 -57.67 -64.52
C THR A 426 5.56 -58.29 -64.32
N LEU A 427 5.62 -59.17 -63.31
CA LEU A 427 6.49 -60.33 -63.09
C LEU A 427 8.03 -60.20 -63.23
N SER A 428 8.68 -60.47 -62.08
CA SER A 428 10.03 -61.07 -61.93
C SER A 428 11.26 -60.14 -61.91
N SER A 429 11.46 -59.37 -60.82
CA SER A 429 12.81 -58.94 -60.38
C SER A 429 12.83 -58.64 -58.87
N SER A 430 13.82 -59.15 -58.13
CA SER A 430 14.02 -58.93 -56.67
C SER A 430 14.84 -57.68 -56.32
N LEU A 431 15.39 -56.98 -57.32
CA LEU A 431 15.92 -55.61 -57.27
C LEU A 431 15.86 -55.05 -58.71
N ARG A 432 15.15 -53.94 -58.93
CA ARG A 432 15.25 -53.15 -60.17
C ARG A 432 15.81 -51.77 -59.81
N VAL A 433 17.08 -51.56 -60.12
CA VAL A 433 17.69 -50.23 -60.15
C VAL A 433 17.47 -49.69 -61.55
N ASN A 434 16.84 -48.53 -61.72
CA ASN A 434 16.85 -47.86 -63.01
C ASN A 434 18.17 -47.09 -63.14
N GLY A 435 19.24 -47.81 -63.49
CA GLY A 435 20.63 -47.31 -63.50
C GLY A 435 21.66 -48.42 -63.22
N SER A 436 22.94 -48.06 -63.14
CA SER A 436 24.04 -49.03 -62.94
C SER A 436 24.28 -49.34 -61.45
N VAL A 437 24.44 -50.62 -61.12
CA VAL A 437 24.98 -51.10 -59.85
C VAL A 437 26.51 -51.02 -59.95
N SER A 438 27.14 -50.18 -59.12
CA SER A 438 28.59 -49.92 -58.98
C SER A 438 29.54 -50.79 -59.83
N TYR A 439 30.27 -50.15 -60.73
CA TYR A 439 31.06 -50.81 -61.77
C TYR A 439 32.56 -50.58 -61.55
N SER A 440 33.39 -51.63 -61.60
CA SER A 440 34.85 -51.50 -61.54
C SER A 440 35.47 -51.57 -62.95
N THR A 441 36.47 -50.72 -63.18
CA THR A 441 37.25 -50.68 -64.43
C THR A 441 38.67 -51.12 -64.17
N LYS A 442 39.22 -51.98 -65.02
CA LYS A 442 40.61 -52.44 -64.94
C LYS A 442 41.33 -52.30 -66.27
N TYR A 443 42.57 -51.85 -66.24
CA TYR A 443 43.44 -51.72 -67.42
C TYR A 443 44.50 -52.82 -67.40
N VAL A 444 44.72 -53.47 -68.53
CA VAL A 444 45.70 -54.56 -68.69
C VAL A 444 46.42 -54.44 -70.02
N SER A 445 47.72 -54.69 -70.03
CA SER A 445 48.52 -54.75 -71.26
C SER A 445 49.08 -56.14 -71.57
N ASP A 446 48.84 -57.12 -70.71
CA ASP A 446 49.22 -58.52 -70.88
C ASP A 446 48.01 -59.44 -70.62
N ASN A 447 48.19 -60.74 -70.88
CA ASN A 447 47.18 -61.77 -70.61
C ASN A 447 46.59 -61.62 -69.20
N TYR A 448 45.26 -61.61 -69.11
CA TYR A 448 44.58 -61.36 -67.85
C TYR A 448 43.41 -62.31 -67.64
N THR A 449 43.26 -62.80 -66.41
CA THR A 449 42.09 -63.60 -66.02
C THR A 449 41.14 -62.71 -65.24
N LEU A 450 39.93 -62.54 -65.76
CA LEU A 450 38.89 -61.74 -65.12
C LEU A 450 38.49 -62.34 -63.76
N THR A 451 38.32 -61.47 -62.78
CA THR A 451 37.86 -61.83 -61.44
C THR A 451 36.42 -61.41 -61.22
N ASP A 452 35.84 -61.82 -60.10
CA ASP A 452 34.48 -61.40 -59.73
C ASP A 452 34.38 -59.92 -59.34
N ASN A 453 35.52 -59.26 -59.14
CA ASN A 453 35.58 -57.84 -58.85
C ASN A 453 35.78 -57.00 -60.09
N ASP A 454 35.99 -57.59 -61.27
CA ASP A 454 36.16 -56.88 -62.54
C ASP A 454 34.80 -56.77 -63.24
N HIS A 455 34.57 -55.67 -63.96
CA HIS A 455 33.36 -55.53 -64.78
C HIS A 455 33.72 -55.03 -66.18
N ILE A 456 34.51 -53.96 -66.32
CA ILE A 456 35.10 -53.50 -67.60
C ILE A 456 36.58 -53.78 -67.54
N LEU A 457 37.07 -54.40 -68.60
CA LEU A 457 38.49 -54.55 -68.86
C LEU A 457 38.88 -53.72 -70.08
N TYR A 458 39.88 -52.87 -69.92
CA TYR A 458 40.56 -52.20 -71.03
C TYR A 458 41.86 -52.94 -71.33
N CYS A 459 41.94 -53.56 -72.50
CA CYS A 459 43.11 -54.27 -72.97
C CYS A 459 43.90 -53.36 -73.92
N ASP A 460 45.11 -52.97 -73.55
CA ASP A 460 45.99 -52.15 -74.38
C ASP A 460 47.08 -53.01 -75.03
N LEU A 461 47.12 -53.01 -76.36
CA LEU A 461 48.13 -53.74 -77.15
C LEU A 461 49.50 -53.02 -77.21
N GLU A 462 49.66 -51.87 -76.53
CA GLU A 462 50.93 -51.13 -76.39
C GLU A 462 51.68 -50.92 -77.73
N ASN A 463 50.95 -50.55 -78.79
CA ASN A 463 51.44 -50.35 -80.16
C ASN A 463 51.99 -51.61 -80.88
N ASP A 464 52.02 -52.79 -80.25
CA ASP A 464 52.38 -54.04 -80.93
C ASP A 464 51.15 -54.66 -81.60
N LYS A 465 51.00 -54.32 -82.89
CA LYS A 465 49.85 -54.69 -83.74
C LYS A 465 49.71 -56.20 -84.00
N ASN A 466 50.72 -56.99 -83.66
CA ASN A 466 50.75 -58.44 -83.87
C ASN A 466 50.67 -59.24 -82.56
N ARG A 467 50.66 -58.56 -81.41
CA ARG A 467 50.51 -59.20 -80.10
C ARG A 467 49.06 -59.61 -79.87
N ALA A 468 48.86 -60.79 -79.29
CA ALA A 468 47.56 -61.24 -78.81
C ALA A 468 47.50 -61.13 -77.28
N ILE A 469 46.45 -60.51 -76.74
CA ILE A 469 46.13 -60.56 -75.31
C ILE A 469 45.04 -61.60 -75.11
N TYR A 470 45.32 -62.56 -74.25
CA TYR A 470 44.36 -63.59 -73.87
C TYR A 470 43.63 -63.13 -72.60
N VAL A 471 42.33 -62.88 -72.73
CA VAL A 471 41.47 -62.58 -71.59
C VAL A 471 40.71 -63.84 -71.20
N THR A 472 41.10 -64.45 -70.10
CA THR A 472 40.41 -65.64 -69.59
C THR A 472 39.17 -65.21 -68.83
N LEU A 473 37.99 -65.62 -69.30
CA LEU A 473 36.75 -65.46 -68.54
C LEU A 473 36.81 -66.45 -67.36
N PRO A 474 36.38 -66.05 -66.16
CA PRO A 474 36.24 -67.01 -65.08
C PRO A 474 35.21 -68.07 -65.47
N ALA A 475 35.31 -69.28 -64.92
CA ALA A 475 34.39 -70.36 -65.26
C ALA A 475 32.91 -69.91 -65.15
N PRO A 476 32.04 -70.20 -66.15
CA PRO A 476 30.63 -69.81 -66.13
C PRO A 476 29.90 -70.70 -65.14
N THR A 477 29.76 -70.23 -63.91
CA THR A 477 29.02 -70.92 -62.87
C THR A 477 27.66 -70.27 -62.69
N ALA A 478 26.70 -70.98 -62.12
CA ALA A 478 25.38 -70.41 -61.78
C ALA A 478 25.47 -69.17 -60.86
N ALA A 479 26.57 -69.01 -60.11
CA ALA A 479 26.84 -67.83 -59.29
C ALA A 479 27.10 -66.55 -60.10
N ARG A 480 27.37 -66.67 -61.39
CA ARG A 480 27.63 -65.56 -62.32
C ARG A 480 26.48 -65.33 -63.30
N GLU A 481 25.36 -66.05 -63.17
CA GLU A 481 24.18 -65.91 -64.02
C GLU A 481 23.72 -64.44 -64.12
N GLY A 482 23.52 -63.94 -65.35
CA GLY A 482 23.15 -62.55 -65.63
C GLY A 482 24.30 -61.53 -65.50
N ARG A 483 25.48 -61.93 -65.02
CA ARG A 483 26.65 -61.05 -64.94
C ARG A 483 27.18 -60.73 -66.33
N VAL A 484 27.45 -59.45 -66.58
CA VAL A 484 28.04 -58.97 -67.83
C VAL A 484 29.49 -58.53 -67.58
N TYR A 485 30.41 -59.09 -68.35
CA TYR A 485 31.77 -58.58 -68.49
C TYR A 485 31.88 -57.86 -69.83
N THR A 486 32.44 -56.66 -69.82
CA THR A 486 32.71 -55.90 -71.06
C THR A 486 34.21 -55.74 -71.22
N ILE A 487 34.74 -56.21 -72.34
CA ILE A 487 36.16 -56.11 -72.68
C ILE A 487 36.26 -55.11 -73.83
N LEU A 488 37.05 -54.06 -73.63
CA LEU A 488 37.36 -53.06 -74.63
C LEU A 488 38.83 -53.18 -75.00
N VAL A 489 39.13 -53.20 -76.30
CA VAL A 489 40.50 -53.23 -76.79
C VAL A 489 40.90 -51.84 -77.27
N LEU A 490 42.06 -51.38 -76.83
CA LEU A 490 42.66 -50.10 -77.19
C LEU A 490 43.85 -50.34 -78.14
N ASN A 491 44.09 -49.38 -79.04
CA ASN A 491 45.27 -49.36 -79.93
C ASN A 491 45.40 -50.55 -80.91
N ALA A 492 44.29 -51.09 -81.41
CA ALA A 492 44.30 -52.20 -82.37
C ALA A 492 43.95 -51.77 -83.81
N PRO A 493 44.70 -52.19 -84.85
CA PRO A 493 44.22 -52.12 -86.22
C PRO A 493 43.24 -53.27 -86.47
N LYS A 494 41.99 -52.96 -86.89
CA LYS A 494 40.96 -53.88 -87.41
C LYS A 494 41.06 -55.33 -86.89
N ILE A 495 40.63 -55.56 -85.64
CA ILE A 495 40.58 -56.91 -85.06
C ILE A 495 39.52 -57.71 -85.81
N ARG A 496 39.89 -58.86 -86.39
CA ARG A 496 38.99 -59.63 -87.25
C ARG A 496 38.03 -60.56 -86.52
N ASP A 497 38.34 -61.07 -85.33
CA ASP A 497 37.43 -61.96 -84.59
C ASP A 497 37.73 -61.99 -83.08
N PHE A 498 36.71 -61.76 -82.24
CA PHE A 498 36.71 -62.20 -80.84
C PHE A 498 36.17 -63.64 -80.79
N GLU A 499 37.06 -64.63 -80.92
CA GLU A 499 36.68 -66.03 -80.77
C GLU A 499 36.71 -66.45 -79.30
N LEU A 500 35.54 -66.90 -78.82
CA LEU A 500 35.44 -67.59 -77.53
C LEU A 500 35.90 -69.04 -77.74
N ASN A 501 37.09 -69.40 -77.23
CA ASN A 501 37.50 -70.80 -77.25
C ASN A 501 36.76 -71.56 -76.12
N GLN A 502 35.64 -72.19 -76.48
CA GLN A 502 34.78 -72.90 -75.53
C GLN A 502 35.50 -74.02 -74.75
N ASN A 503 36.63 -74.54 -75.27
CA ASN A 503 37.39 -75.62 -74.64
C ASN A 503 38.52 -75.12 -73.71
N LYS A 504 38.81 -73.81 -73.66
CA LYS A 504 39.88 -73.23 -72.81
C LYS A 504 39.43 -72.07 -71.91
N GLY A 505 38.18 -71.61 -72.00
CA GLY A 505 37.65 -70.53 -71.16
C GLY A 505 38.29 -69.16 -71.41
N ALA A 506 38.91 -68.94 -72.58
CA ALA A 506 39.61 -67.71 -72.91
C ALA A 506 39.03 -67.05 -74.16
N VAL A 507 38.86 -65.73 -74.08
CA VAL A 507 38.62 -64.81 -75.19
C VAL A 507 39.97 -64.51 -75.81
N ILE A 508 40.12 -64.88 -77.08
CA ILE A 508 41.35 -64.62 -77.84
C ILE A 508 41.19 -63.28 -78.55
N ILE A 509 42.12 -62.36 -78.31
CA ILE A 509 42.19 -61.07 -79.01
C ILE A 509 43.39 -61.14 -79.96
N ASN A 510 43.15 -61.43 -81.25
CA ASN A 510 44.23 -61.57 -82.24
C ASN A 510 44.56 -60.23 -82.92
N GLY A 511 45.85 -59.87 -82.97
CA GLY A 511 46.38 -58.88 -83.90
C GLY A 511 46.43 -59.41 -85.34
N ILE A 512 46.33 -58.54 -86.35
CA ILE A 512 46.21 -58.93 -87.77
C ILE A 512 47.43 -59.76 -88.24
N HIS A 513 47.17 -60.93 -88.82
CA HIS A 513 48.09 -61.60 -89.76
C HIS A 513 47.77 -61.14 -91.20
N GLY A 514 48.81 -60.85 -91.98
CA GLY A 514 48.74 -60.28 -93.33
C GLY A 514 47.89 -61.06 -94.34
N ASP A 515 47.23 -60.29 -95.20
CA ASP A 515 46.81 -60.52 -96.58
C ASP A 515 46.09 -61.82 -96.98
N SER A 516 44.75 -61.75 -97.04
CA SER A 516 43.98 -61.83 -98.30
C SER A 516 42.46 -61.77 -98.02
N PRO A 517 41.64 -61.17 -98.90
CA PRO A 517 40.21 -61.02 -98.69
C PRO A 517 39.47 -62.24 -99.22
N ILE A 518 38.80 -63.00 -98.35
CA ILE A 518 37.71 -63.87 -98.80
C ILE A 518 36.42 -63.18 -98.36
N PHE A 519 35.84 -62.45 -99.33
CA PHE A 519 34.40 -62.27 -99.37
C PHE A 519 33.80 -63.67 -99.49
N ASP A 520 33.04 -64.09 -98.49
CA ASP A 520 31.99 -65.06 -98.75
C ASP A 520 30.64 -64.46 -98.35
N HIS A 521 29.77 -64.45 -99.34
CA HIS A 521 28.42 -63.93 -99.29
C HIS A 521 27.58 -64.86 -98.39
N PRO A 522 26.69 -64.34 -97.51
CA PRO A 522 26.03 -65.18 -96.52
C PRO A 522 24.98 -66.10 -97.16
N GLN A 523 24.99 -67.38 -96.76
CA GLN A 523 23.87 -68.30 -96.96
C GLN A 523 22.64 -67.81 -96.17
N PRO A 524 21.43 -67.87 -96.74
CA PRO A 524 20.24 -67.25 -96.19
C PRO A 524 19.70 -68.11 -95.04
N GLY A 525 19.70 -67.58 -93.82
CA GLY A 525 19.16 -68.38 -92.72
C GLY A 525 19.24 -67.86 -91.30
N PHE A 526 19.67 -66.63 -91.02
CA PHE A 526 19.52 -66.05 -89.68
C PHE A 526 19.27 -64.55 -89.78
N GLY A 527 18.12 -64.10 -89.28
CA GLY A 527 17.78 -62.69 -89.17
C GLY A 527 18.82 -61.98 -88.30
N ARG A 528 19.42 -60.90 -88.83
CA ARG A 528 20.20 -59.96 -88.02
C ARG A 528 19.22 -59.20 -87.11
N PHE A 529 19.15 -59.57 -85.84
CA PHE A 529 18.58 -58.71 -84.81
C PHE A 529 19.61 -57.64 -84.46
N GLN A 530 19.50 -56.45 -85.05
CA GLN A 530 20.15 -55.27 -84.50
C GLN A 530 19.34 -54.79 -83.28
N HIS A 531 19.75 -55.16 -82.08
CA HIS A 531 19.32 -54.50 -80.85
C HIS A 531 20.41 -53.53 -80.40
N LYS A 532 20.22 -52.23 -80.71
CA LYS A 532 20.92 -51.11 -80.09
C LYS A 532 20.56 -51.07 -78.60
N LEU A 533 21.31 -51.77 -77.74
CA LEU A 533 21.04 -51.76 -76.29
C LEU A 533 22.11 -51.03 -75.45
N PHE A 534 23.22 -50.59 -76.05
CA PHE A 534 24.27 -49.86 -75.33
C PHE A 534 24.88 -48.77 -76.21
N TYR A 535 24.67 -47.51 -75.83
CA TYR A 535 25.37 -46.34 -76.35
C TYR A 535 26.54 -46.06 -75.40
N VAL A 536 27.78 -46.21 -75.86
CA VAL A 536 28.96 -45.79 -75.09
C VAL A 536 29.29 -44.38 -75.56
N GLU A 537 29.10 -43.39 -74.69
CA GLU A 537 29.52 -42.01 -74.95
C GLU A 537 31.05 -41.90 -74.99
N GLU A 538 31.53 -41.08 -75.92
CA GLU A 538 32.93 -40.92 -76.29
C GLU A 538 33.73 -40.20 -75.20
N ILE A 539 34.60 -40.91 -74.47
CA ILE A 539 35.68 -40.28 -73.71
C ILE A 539 36.80 -39.97 -74.70
N ALA A 540 36.81 -38.74 -75.22
CA ALA A 540 37.90 -38.18 -75.99
C ALA A 540 39.13 -38.01 -75.08
N ILE A 541 40.08 -38.94 -75.17
CA ILE A 541 41.40 -38.80 -74.57
C ILE A 541 42.27 -38.15 -75.66
N GLY A 542 42.65 -36.89 -75.45
CA GLY A 542 43.35 -36.07 -76.44
C GLY A 542 44.69 -36.66 -76.87
N TYR A 543 44.68 -37.35 -78.01
CA TYR A 543 45.86 -37.68 -78.80
C TYR A 543 45.52 -37.50 -80.28
N THR A 544 46.14 -36.51 -80.91
CA THR A 544 46.09 -36.26 -82.34
C THR A 544 46.99 -37.27 -83.08
N ASP A 545 46.49 -37.81 -84.19
CA ASP A 545 47.24 -38.56 -85.23
C ASP A 545 47.34 -40.09 -85.17
N TYR A 546 46.31 -40.79 -84.68
CA TYR A 546 46.13 -42.21 -85.05
C TYR A 546 44.65 -42.52 -85.27
N ARG A 547 44.32 -43.34 -86.27
CA ARG A 547 42.98 -43.92 -86.48
C ARG A 547 42.78 -45.09 -85.52
N TRP A 548 41.90 -44.96 -84.52
CA TRP A 548 41.73 -45.96 -83.45
C TRP A 548 40.41 -46.66 -83.65
N TRP A 549 40.46 -47.91 -84.08
CA TRP A 549 39.31 -48.82 -84.02
C TRP A 549 39.13 -49.19 -82.55
N ARG A 550 37.96 -48.89 -81.96
CA ARG A 550 37.59 -49.42 -80.64
C ARG A 550 36.62 -50.56 -80.86
N THR A 551 37.08 -51.77 -80.59
CA THR A 551 36.24 -52.96 -80.62
C THR A 551 35.93 -53.37 -79.19
N SER A 552 34.66 -53.54 -78.87
CA SER A 552 34.21 -54.02 -77.57
C SER A 552 33.41 -55.30 -77.73
N VAL A 553 33.62 -56.24 -76.82
CA VAL A 553 32.81 -57.45 -76.69
C VAL A 553 32.26 -57.55 -75.28
N SER A 554 30.97 -57.86 -75.18
CA SER A 554 30.34 -58.15 -73.90
C SER A 554 29.93 -59.61 -73.82
N TYR A 555 30.22 -60.24 -72.69
CA TYR A 555 29.79 -61.60 -72.38
C TYR A 555 28.85 -61.57 -71.20
N ILE A 556 27.73 -62.29 -71.31
CA ILE A 556 26.81 -62.57 -70.22
C ILE A 556 26.88 -64.04 -69.85
N CYS A 557 26.81 -64.37 -68.57
CA CYS A 557 26.62 -65.77 -68.18
C CYS A 557 25.12 -66.06 -68.25
N VAL A 558 24.71 -67.00 -69.09
CA VAL A 558 23.32 -67.49 -69.15
C VAL A 558 23.35 -69.01 -69.12
N SER A 559 22.59 -69.58 -68.19
CA SER A 559 22.46 -71.00 -67.89
C SER A 559 23.80 -71.71 -67.69
N GLY A 560 24.74 -71.05 -66.99
CA GLY A 560 26.08 -71.61 -66.76
C GLY A 560 26.96 -71.69 -68.00
N GLN A 561 26.66 -70.87 -69.02
CA GLN A 561 27.49 -70.71 -70.21
C GLN A 561 27.76 -69.22 -70.46
N TRP A 562 28.96 -68.88 -70.93
CA TRP A 562 29.22 -67.53 -71.42
C TRP A 562 28.60 -67.38 -72.80
N LEU A 563 27.53 -66.60 -72.87
CA LEU A 563 26.96 -66.16 -74.11
C LEU A 563 27.58 -64.81 -74.48
N LYS A 564 28.12 -64.74 -75.69
CA LYS A 564 28.54 -63.49 -76.30
C LYS A 564 27.28 -62.68 -76.60
N LEU A 565 27.15 -61.50 -76.01
CA LEU A 565 25.99 -60.65 -76.20
C LEU A 565 26.06 -59.95 -77.56
N PHE A 566 27.12 -59.16 -77.78
CA PHE A 566 27.31 -58.36 -78.99
C PHE A 566 28.82 -58.11 -79.21
N ASP A 567 29.21 -57.96 -80.48
CA ASP A 567 30.44 -57.25 -80.88
C ASP A 567 30.05 -55.88 -81.38
N ASN A 568 30.74 -54.84 -80.93
CA ASN A 568 30.65 -53.52 -81.53
C ASN A 568 31.95 -53.25 -82.29
N GLU A 569 31.89 -53.27 -83.62
CA GLU A 569 32.86 -52.60 -84.47
C GLU A 569 32.37 -51.16 -84.65
N MET A 570 33.06 -50.18 -84.05
CA MET A 570 32.85 -48.79 -84.45
C MET A 570 33.50 -48.59 -85.83
N LEU A 571 32.64 -48.34 -86.83
CA LEU A 571 33.05 -47.85 -88.14
C LEU A 571 33.61 -46.42 -88.01
N ASP A 572 34.58 -46.12 -88.86
CA ASP A 572 35.33 -44.85 -88.92
C ASP A 572 34.38 -43.64 -88.97
N SER A 573 34.85 -42.48 -88.49
CA SER A 573 34.06 -41.23 -88.45
C SER A 573 33.72 -40.64 -89.82
N ASP A 574 34.05 -41.33 -90.91
CA ASP A 574 33.88 -40.90 -92.29
C ASP A 574 32.70 -41.57 -93.02
N ASP A 575 31.92 -42.47 -92.38
CA ASP A 575 30.72 -43.10 -92.96
C ASP A 575 29.41 -42.56 -92.34
N ILE A 576 29.12 -41.26 -92.58
CA ILE A 576 27.77 -40.66 -92.51
C ILE A 576 27.37 -40.13 -93.90
#